data_AF-A0A845JW77-F1
#
_entry.id   AF-A0A845JW77-F1
#
_cell.length_a   1.000
_cell.length_b   1.000
_cell.length_c   1.000
_cell.angle_alpha   90.00
_cell.angle_beta   90.00
_cell.angle_gamma   90.00
#
_symmetry.space_group_name_H-M   'P 1'
#
loop_
_entity.id
_entity.type
_entity.pdbx_description
1 polymer ?
#
loop_
_entity_poly.entity_id
_entity_poly.type
_entity_poly.pdbx_seq_one_letter_code
_entity_poly.pdbx_strand_id
1 'polypeptide(L)'
;MSQENWAKNDYQIALNFIAEQEDEASRDPILVTDKNATVILPSGLPLYGAGFYGIFMLAPIILFMFIIVYFTFIILDAQSLKIQTQILISGGGLFFLLGLTKVLKLVTSSRDLFPRKYFTVLGPQGISAHYSAWHFPAHSKTAIKWEEIRSTRVYSSFFLPGFLAGFLKTSFVEITSKEGTILKIPFYAKTEQTPSISQKILDLIHQKM
;
A
#
# COMPACT_ATOMS: atom_id res chain seq x y z
N MET A 1 -26.47 13.18 -9.16
CA MET A 1 -25.83 11.85 -9.29
C MET A 1 -25.62 11.28 -7.90
N SER A 2 -25.93 10.00 -7.68
CA SER A 2 -25.61 9.34 -6.39
C SER A 2 -24.10 9.35 -6.17
N GLN A 3 -23.68 9.38 -4.90
CA GLN A 3 -22.27 9.41 -4.49
C GLN A 3 -21.45 8.26 -5.08
N GLU A 4 -22.11 7.13 -5.31
CA GLU A 4 -21.55 5.90 -5.87
C GLU A 4 -21.27 5.99 -7.37
N ASN A 5 -22.02 6.80 -8.13
CA ASN A 5 -21.88 6.85 -9.59
C ASN A 5 -20.70 7.72 -10.07
N TRP A 6 -20.42 8.85 -9.39
CA TRP A 6 -19.28 9.68 -9.78
C TRP A 6 -17.95 9.05 -9.34
N ALA A 7 -17.87 8.51 -8.10
CA ALA A 7 -16.68 7.87 -7.59
C ALA A 7 -16.24 6.67 -8.46
N LYS A 8 -17.21 5.87 -8.91
CA LYS A 8 -16.95 4.75 -9.83
C LYS A 8 -16.45 5.21 -11.21
N ASN A 9 -16.97 6.33 -11.71
CA ASN A 9 -16.54 6.89 -12.99
C ASN A 9 -15.11 7.45 -12.89
N ASP A 10 -14.82 8.22 -11.84
CA ASP A 10 -13.49 8.77 -11.56
C ASP A 10 -12.46 7.65 -11.39
N TYR A 11 -12.82 6.57 -10.69
CA TYR A 11 -11.99 5.38 -10.59
C TYR A 11 -11.67 4.76 -11.95
N GLN A 12 -12.67 4.60 -12.82
CA GLN A 12 -12.45 3.98 -14.12
C GLN A 12 -11.58 4.85 -15.03
N ILE A 13 -11.77 6.18 -14.99
CA ILE A 13 -10.93 7.14 -15.71
C ILE A 13 -9.48 7.03 -15.23
N ALA A 14 -9.27 7.07 -13.91
CA ALA A 14 -7.94 6.96 -13.32
C ALA A 14 -7.29 5.60 -13.62
N LEU A 15 -8.05 4.51 -13.57
CA LEU A 15 -7.55 3.16 -13.88
C LEU A 15 -7.06 3.07 -15.33
N ASN A 16 -7.84 3.59 -16.28
CA ASN A 16 -7.45 3.62 -17.69
C ASN A 16 -6.21 4.50 -17.90
N PHE A 17 -6.16 5.67 -17.27
CA PHE A 17 -5.01 6.57 -17.35
C PHE A 17 -3.72 5.94 -16.79
N ILE A 18 -3.78 5.25 -15.65
CA ILE A 18 -2.63 4.51 -15.07
C ILE A 18 -2.19 3.35 -15.97
N ALA A 19 -3.10 2.76 -16.74
CA ALA A 19 -2.78 1.71 -17.71
C ALA A 19 -2.14 2.28 -18.98
N GLU A 20 -2.51 3.49 -19.40
CA GLU A 20 -1.94 4.17 -20.58
C GLU A 20 -0.60 4.85 -20.29
N GLN A 21 -0.39 5.38 -19.08
CA GLN A 21 0.84 6.08 -18.67
C GLN A 21 1.64 5.30 -17.61
N GLU A 22 1.94 4.04 -17.89
CA GLU A 22 2.56 3.14 -16.90
C GLU A 22 3.95 3.60 -16.43
N ASP A 23 4.77 4.13 -17.34
CA ASP A 23 6.14 4.55 -17.04
C ASP A 23 6.16 5.75 -16.09
N GLU A 24 5.26 6.71 -16.30
CA GLU A 24 5.14 7.91 -15.45
C GLU A 24 4.55 7.55 -14.08
N ALA A 25 3.53 6.69 -14.07
CA ALA A 25 2.97 6.15 -12.84
C ALA A 25 4.01 5.42 -11.97
N SER A 26 5.05 4.84 -12.57
CA SER A 26 6.11 4.15 -11.82
C SER A 26 7.07 5.09 -11.09
N ARG A 27 7.19 6.33 -11.55
CA ARG A 27 8.15 7.32 -11.06
C ARG A 27 7.49 8.31 -10.13
N ASP A 28 6.28 8.76 -10.48
CA ASP A 28 5.59 9.81 -9.77
C ASP A 28 4.36 9.27 -9.00
N PRO A 29 4.32 9.44 -7.66
CA PRO A 29 3.20 8.98 -6.85
C PRO A 29 1.95 9.86 -6.98
N ILE A 30 2.06 11.00 -7.66
CA ILE A 30 0.97 11.94 -7.88
C ILE A 30 0.91 12.20 -9.37
N LEU A 31 -0.17 11.77 -10.01
CA LEU A 31 -0.39 11.93 -11.44
C LEU A 31 -1.56 12.88 -11.66
N VAL A 32 -1.38 13.89 -12.49
CA VAL A 32 -2.46 14.81 -12.88
C VAL A 32 -3.02 14.30 -14.20
N THR A 33 -4.31 13.96 -14.20
CA THR A 33 -5.00 13.53 -15.42
C THR A 33 -5.54 14.73 -16.19
N ASP A 34 -5.72 14.57 -17.50
CA ASP A 34 -6.27 15.59 -18.39
C ASP A 34 -7.72 16.00 -18.07
N LYS A 35 -8.41 15.24 -17.20
CA LYS A 35 -9.83 15.45 -16.84
C LYS A 35 -10.00 16.12 -15.47
N ASN A 36 -9.02 16.92 -15.03
CA ASN A 36 -9.04 17.63 -13.76
C ASN A 36 -9.14 16.72 -12.50
N ALA A 37 -8.80 15.44 -12.66
CA ALA A 37 -8.67 14.49 -11.57
C ALA A 37 -7.18 14.26 -11.28
N THR A 38 -6.81 14.20 -10.00
CA THR A 38 -5.45 13.86 -9.57
C THR A 38 -5.45 12.47 -8.97
N VAL A 39 -4.58 11.59 -9.44
CA VAL A 39 -4.44 10.23 -8.94
C VAL A 39 -3.25 10.17 -7.99
N ILE A 40 -3.49 9.70 -6.78
CA ILE A 40 -2.46 9.47 -5.77
C ILE A 40 -2.23 7.96 -5.65
N LEU A 41 -1.04 7.55 -6.05
CA LEU A 41 -0.55 6.19 -5.90
C LEU A 41 0.13 6.04 -4.52
N PRO A 42 -0.02 4.89 -3.87
CA PRO A 42 0.67 4.60 -2.62
C PRO A 42 2.17 4.44 -2.86
N SER A 43 2.92 5.55 -2.84
CA SER A 43 4.35 5.58 -3.13
C SER A 43 5.11 4.50 -2.37
N GLY A 44 5.96 3.74 -3.05
CA GLY A 44 6.83 2.73 -2.45
C GLY A 44 6.13 1.51 -1.83
N LEU A 45 4.80 1.47 -1.76
CA LEU A 45 4.04 0.31 -1.29
C LEU A 45 3.71 -0.60 -2.48
N PRO A 46 3.71 -1.93 -2.30
CA PRO A 46 3.29 -2.82 -3.36
C PRO A 46 1.85 -2.52 -3.74
N LEU A 47 1.60 -2.52 -5.04
CA LEU A 47 0.29 -2.22 -5.58
C LEU A 47 -0.50 -3.52 -5.60
N TYR A 48 -1.17 -3.79 -4.48
CA TYR A 48 -1.81 -5.06 -4.18
C TYR A 48 -3.17 -5.27 -4.86
N GLY A 49 -3.27 -4.98 -6.16
CA GLY A 49 -4.14 -5.82 -6.97
C GLY A 49 -3.48 -7.18 -7.00
N ALA A 50 -4.06 -8.23 -6.42
CA ALA A 50 -3.55 -9.58 -6.62
C ALA A 50 -4.57 -10.33 -7.48
N GLY A 51 -4.18 -10.61 -8.73
CA GLY A 51 -4.91 -11.62 -9.50
C GLY A 51 -4.79 -12.98 -8.80
N PHE A 52 -5.70 -13.91 -9.11
CA PHE A 52 -5.63 -15.28 -8.56
C PHE A 52 -4.23 -15.89 -8.72
N TYR A 53 -3.61 -15.72 -9.90
CA TYR A 53 -2.24 -16.16 -10.18
C TYR A 53 -1.16 -15.49 -9.31
N GLY A 54 -1.30 -14.21 -8.98
CA GLY A 54 -0.39 -13.51 -8.07
C GLY A 54 -0.41 -14.12 -6.68
N ILE A 55 -1.60 -14.44 -6.14
CA ILE A 55 -1.75 -15.06 -4.82
C ILE A 55 -1.05 -16.43 -4.76
N PHE A 56 -1.21 -17.27 -5.79
CA PHE A 56 -0.56 -18.58 -5.85
C PHE A 56 0.97 -18.50 -5.94
N MET A 57 1.53 -17.44 -6.53
CA MET A 57 2.98 -17.22 -6.52
C MET A 57 3.50 -16.72 -5.17
N LEU A 58 2.72 -15.94 -4.43
CA LEU A 58 3.11 -15.44 -3.10
C LEU A 58 3.02 -16.51 -2.01
N ALA A 59 1.99 -17.36 -2.06
CA ALA A 59 1.70 -18.36 -1.04
C ALA A 59 2.91 -19.23 -0.65
N PRO A 60 3.66 -19.86 -1.58
CA PRO A 60 4.82 -20.67 -1.23
C PRO A 60 5.94 -19.84 -0.61
N ILE A 61 6.21 -18.63 -1.11
CA ILE A 61 7.26 -17.74 -0.59
C ILE A 61 6.95 -17.40 0.88
N ILE A 62 5.72 -16.98 1.16
CA ILE A 62 5.26 -16.65 2.51
C ILE A 62 5.31 -17.87 3.43
N LEU A 63 4.88 -19.04 2.95
CA LEU A 63 4.96 -20.28 3.71
C LEU A 63 6.41 -20.64 4.07
N PHE A 64 7.35 -20.55 3.13
CA PHE A 64 8.77 -20.77 3.40
C PHE A 64 9.32 -19.79 4.44
N MET A 65 8.93 -18.52 4.38
CA MET A 65 9.32 -17.54 5.40
C MET A 65 8.83 -17.94 6.80
N PHE A 66 7.56 -18.35 6.93
CA PHE A 66 7.02 -18.83 8.21
C PHE A 66 7.75 -20.07 8.73
N ILE A 67 8.03 -21.03 7.85
CA ILE A 67 8.79 -22.24 8.19
C ILE A 67 10.17 -21.87 8.71
N ILE A 68 10.90 -20.98 8.03
CA ILE A 68 12.24 -20.55 8.46
C ILE A 68 12.19 -19.85 9.82
N VAL A 69 11.23 -18.95 10.02
CA VAL A 69 11.05 -18.27 11.32
C VAL A 69 10.79 -19.28 12.42
N TYR A 70 9.84 -20.21 12.21
CA TYR A 70 9.50 -21.25 13.17
C TYR A 70 10.70 -22.13 13.53
N PHE A 71 11.44 -22.65 12.55
CA PHE A 71 12.61 -23.46 12.81
C PHE A 71 13.75 -22.67 13.47
N THR A 72 13.92 -21.39 13.14
CA THR A 72 14.91 -20.53 13.80
C THR A 72 14.64 -20.45 15.31
N PHE A 73 13.37 -20.25 15.70
CA PHE A 73 13.01 -20.24 17.12
C PHE A 73 13.24 -21.59 17.81
N ILE A 74 12.85 -22.70 17.17
CA ILE A 74 13.08 -24.05 17.72
C ILE A 74 14.57 -24.32 17.93
N ILE A 75 15.40 -23.96 16.96
CA ILE A 75 16.83 -24.24 16.99
C ILE A 75 17.56 -23.40 18.03
N LEU A 76 17.13 -22.15 18.23
CA LEU A 76 17.67 -21.30 19.30
C LEU A 76 17.33 -21.83 20.70
N ASP A 77 16.19 -22.50 20.87
CA ASP A 77 15.75 -23.08 22.15
C ASP A 77 16.26 -24.52 22.36
N ALA A 78 16.83 -25.16 21.34
CA ALA A 78 17.23 -26.55 21.37
C ALA A 78 18.49 -26.80 22.22
N GLN A 79 18.31 -27.24 23.47
CA GLN A 79 19.40 -27.56 24.40
C GLN A 79 20.32 -28.71 23.93
N SER A 80 19.89 -29.52 22.96
CA SER A 80 20.66 -30.64 22.41
C SER A 80 21.77 -30.23 21.42
N LEU A 81 21.76 -28.98 20.94
CA LEU A 81 22.71 -28.48 19.94
C LEU A 81 23.84 -27.67 20.57
N LYS A 82 25.03 -27.76 19.98
CA LYS A 82 26.14 -26.86 20.33
C LYS A 82 25.76 -25.43 19.94
N ILE A 83 26.10 -24.46 20.80
CA ILE A 83 25.84 -23.02 20.60
C ILE A 83 26.33 -22.54 19.22
N GLN A 84 27.50 -22.99 18.77
CA GLN A 84 28.03 -22.63 17.43
C GLN A 84 27.11 -23.09 16.29
N THR A 85 26.55 -24.29 16.40
CA THR A 85 25.61 -24.86 15.42
C THR A 85 24.27 -24.12 15.45
N GLN A 86 23.77 -23.78 16.64
CA GLN A 86 22.55 -22.97 16.79
C GLN A 86 22.70 -21.61 16.12
N ILE A 87 23.80 -20.91 16.37
CA ILE A 87 24.10 -19.60 15.78
C ILE A 87 24.24 -19.71 14.25
N LEU A 88 24.97 -20.72 13.76
CA LEU A 88 25.19 -20.89 12.32
C LEU A 88 23.88 -21.15 11.58
N ILE A 89 23.04 -22.06 12.08
CA ILE A 89 21.77 -22.40 11.43
C ILE A 89 20.79 -21.21 11.51
N SER A 90 20.70 -20.55 12.67
CA SER A 90 19.83 -19.38 12.85
C SER A 90 20.27 -18.21 11.97
N GLY A 91 21.58 -17.96 11.87
CA GLY A 91 22.16 -16.97 10.97
C GLY A 91 21.89 -17.30 9.50
N GLY A 92 22.01 -18.57 9.11
CA GLY A 92 21.61 -19.05 7.79
C GLY A 92 20.12 -18.81 7.51
N GLY A 93 19.25 -19.08 8.48
CA GLY A 93 17.82 -18.81 8.40
C GLY A 93 17.52 -17.33 8.18
N LEU A 94 18.15 -16.44 8.95
CA LEU A 94 18.05 -14.99 8.76
C LEU A 94 18.52 -14.54 7.37
N PHE A 95 19.62 -15.11 6.87
CA PHE A 95 20.10 -14.84 5.52
C PHE A 95 19.09 -15.28 4.44
N PHE A 96 18.49 -16.46 4.58
CA PHE A 96 17.42 -16.92 3.68
C PHE A 96 16.18 -16.02 3.75
N LEU A 97 15.80 -15.54 4.94
CA LEU A 97 14.70 -14.59 5.08
C LEU A 97 14.96 -13.27 4.34
N LEU A 98 16.19 -12.75 4.41
CA LEU A 98 16.59 -11.58 3.63
C LEU A 98 16.50 -11.84 2.12
N GLY A 99 16.95 -13.01 1.66
CA GLY A 99 16.83 -13.44 0.27
C GLY A 99 15.37 -13.54 -0.20
N LEU A 100 14.52 -14.22 0.56
CA LEU A 100 13.09 -14.37 0.28
C LEU A 100 12.37 -13.02 0.28
N THR A 101 12.74 -12.09 1.14
CA THR A 101 12.20 -10.72 1.14
C THR A 101 12.54 -10.00 -0.17
N LYS A 102 13.76 -10.18 -0.70
CA LYS A 102 14.12 -9.62 -2.03
C LYS A 102 13.34 -10.28 -3.16
N VAL A 103 13.17 -11.60 -3.14
CA VAL A 103 12.37 -12.33 -4.13
C VAL A 103 10.92 -11.86 -4.09
N LEU A 104 10.35 -11.72 -2.90
CA LEU A 104 9.00 -11.21 -2.69
C LEU A 104 8.83 -9.82 -3.30
N LYS A 105 9.80 -8.93 -3.07
CA LYS A 105 9.81 -7.58 -3.68
C LYS A 105 9.90 -7.62 -5.21
N LEU A 106 10.69 -8.53 -5.76
CA LEU A 106 10.79 -8.71 -7.21
C LEU A 106 9.49 -9.24 -7.81
N VAL A 107 8.89 -10.28 -7.21
CA VAL A 107 7.64 -10.88 -7.70
C VAL A 107 6.49 -9.88 -7.63
N THR A 108 6.37 -9.16 -6.51
CA THR A 108 5.34 -8.12 -6.32
C THR A 108 5.55 -6.86 -7.17
N SER A 109 6.71 -6.72 -7.82
CA SER A 109 6.95 -5.65 -8.79
C SER A 109 6.36 -5.97 -10.18
N SER A 110 6.03 -7.23 -10.46
CA SER A 110 5.41 -7.62 -11.74
C SER A 110 3.96 -7.17 -11.80
N ARG A 111 3.66 -6.25 -12.72
CA ARG A 111 2.31 -5.68 -12.89
C ARG A 111 1.29 -6.67 -13.42
N ASP A 112 1.68 -7.62 -14.26
CA ASP A 112 0.76 -8.64 -14.81
C ASP A 112 0.18 -9.52 -13.70
N LEU A 113 1.01 -9.77 -12.69
CA LEU A 113 0.66 -10.54 -11.51
C LEU A 113 0.03 -9.65 -10.42
N PHE A 114 0.49 -8.40 -10.35
CA PHE A 114 0.09 -7.41 -9.36
C PHE A 114 -0.32 -6.05 -9.95
N PRO A 115 -1.52 -5.94 -10.56
CA PRO A 115 -1.95 -4.71 -11.22
C PRO A 115 -2.22 -3.58 -10.22
N ARG A 116 -2.03 -2.34 -10.71
CA ARG A 116 -2.22 -1.09 -9.95
C ARG A 116 -3.69 -0.73 -9.74
N LYS A 117 -4.38 -1.56 -8.96
CA LYS A 117 -5.81 -1.36 -8.65
C LYS A 117 -6.06 -0.54 -7.38
N TYR A 118 -4.98 -0.21 -6.67
CA TYR A 118 -5.00 0.54 -5.42
C TYR A 118 -4.50 1.97 -5.68
N PHE A 119 -5.40 2.94 -5.55
CA PHE A 119 -5.08 4.36 -5.64
C PHE A 119 -6.23 5.21 -5.07
N THR A 120 -5.92 6.47 -4.81
CA THR A 120 -6.91 7.49 -4.44
C THR A 120 -7.07 8.47 -5.59
N VAL A 121 -8.31 8.84 -5.91
CA VAL A 121 -8.62 9.85 -6.91
C VAL A 121 -9.15 11.10 -6.21
N LEU A 122 -8.49 12.23 -6.46
CA LEU A 122 -8.99 13.56 -6.15
C LEU A 122 -9.74 14.08 -7.39
N GLY A 123 -11.03 13.74 -7.46
CA GLY A 123 -11.91 14.11 -8.57
C GLY A 123 -12.51 15.50 -8.41
N PRO A 124 -13.33 15.94 -9.38
CA PRO A 124 -14.00 17.23 -9.30
C PRO A 124 -15.06 17.29 -8.19
N GLN A 125 -15.74 16.18 -7.88
CA GLN A 125 -16.77 16.17 -6.81
C GLN A 125 -16.25 15.79 -5.43
N GLY A 126 -15.11 15.11 -5.34
CA GLY A 126 -14.59 14.67 -4.06
C GLY A 126 -13.37 13.77 -4.15
N ILE A 127 -13.06 13.14 -3.01
CA ILE A 127 -12.01 12.14 -2.87
C ILE A 127 -12.65 10.77 -2.88
N SER A 128 -12.16 9.88 -3.73
CA SER A 128 -12.53 8.47 -3.72
C SER A 128 -11.30 7.60 -3.58
N ALA A 129 -11.40 6.55 -2.78
CA ALA A 129 -10.33 5.59 -2.64
C ALA A 129 -10.85 4.16 -2.74
N HIS A 130 -10.12 3.36 -3.50
CA HIS A 130 -10.52 2.02 -3.87
C HIS A 130 -9.51 1.02 -3.35
N TYR A 131 -9.85 0.40 -2.22
CA TYR A 131 -9.00 -0.54 -1.53
C TYR A 131 -9.65 -1.93 -1.54
N SER A 132 -8.83 -2.98 -1.52
CA SER A 132 -9.38 -4.30 -1.16
C SER A 132 -9.65 -4.33 0.34
N ALA A 133 -10.74 -4.98 0.75
CA ALA A 133 -11.13 -5.10 2.16
C ALA A 133 -10.05 -5.76 3.04
N TRP A 134 -9.15 -6.53 2.44
CA TRP A 134 -7.99 -7.09 3.11
C TRP A 134 -6.94 -6.04 3.53
N HIS A 135 -6.88 -4.90 2.84
CA HIS A 135 -5.91 -3.83 3.14
C HIS A 135 -6.41 -2.94 4.27
N PHE A 136 -7.71 -2.65 4.26
CA PHE A 136 -8.36 -1.85 5.29
C PHE A 136 -9.70 -2.49 5.62
N PRO A 137 -9.73 -3.38 6.63
CA PRO A 137 -10.98 -3.86 7.18
C PRO A 137 -11.88 -2.66 7.52
N ALA A 138 -13.14 -2.70 7.11
CA ALA A 138 -14.14 -1.64 7.28
C ALA A 138 -13.94 -0.30 6.53
N HIS A 139 -12.81 -0.06 5.86
CA HIS A 139 -12.57 1.19 5.10
C HIS A 139 -12.24 0.93 3.61
N SER A 140 -12.76 -0.16 3.06
CA SER A 140 -12.32 -0.71 1.77
C SER A 140 -12.74 0.12 0.55
N LYS A 141 -13.86 0.82 0.61
CA LYS A 141 -14.34 1.70 -0.47
C LYS A 141 -14.98 2.91 0.17
N THR A 142 -14.33 4.05 0.08
CA THR A 142 -14.84 5.29 0.64
C THR A 142 -14.74 6.39 -0.40
N ALA A 143 -15.84 7.12 -0.55
CA ALA A 143 -15.91 8.32 -1.37
C ALA A 143 -16.50 9.42 -0.49
N ILE A 144 -15.80 10.55 -0.39
CA ILE A 144 -16.18 11.70 0.43
C ILE A 144 -16.19 12.91 -0.49
N LYS A 145 -17.31 13.64 -0.55
CA LYS A 145 -17.34 14.89 -1.34
C LYS A 145 -16.56 15.99 -0.65
N TRP A 146 -16.10 16.99 -1.39
CA TRP A 146 -15.31 18.11 -0.85
C TRP A 146 -16.04 18.82 0.30
N GLU A 147 -17.33 19.12 0.12
CA GLU A 147 -18.16 19.80 1.12
C GLU A 147 -18.46 18.96 2.39
N GLU A 148 -18.25 17.65 2.31
CA GLU A 148 -18.47 16.71 3.41
C GLU A 148 -17.22 16.53 4.27
N ILE A 149 -16.05 17.03 3.85
CA ILE A 149 -14.79 16.93 4.60
C ILE A 149 -14.88 17.81 5.86
N ARG A 150 -14.54 17.21 7.01
CA ARG A 150 -14.47 17.88 8.31
C ARG A 150 -13.04 18.16 8.72
N SER A 151 -12.15 17.18 8.55
CA SER A 151 -10.76 17.30 8.97
C SER A 151 -9.85 16.36 8.22
N THR A 152 -8.58 16.77 8.14
CA THR A 152 -7.49 15.96 7.62
C THR A 152 -6.43 15.76 8.70
N ARG A 153 -5.86 14.56 8.79
CA ARG A 153 -4.81 14.22 9.76
C ARG A 153 -3.70 13.43 9.08
N VAL A 154 -2.46 13.70 9.46
CA VAL A 154 -1.30 12.89 9.05
C VAL A 154 -0.80 12.08 10.24
N TYR A 155 -0.54 10.79 10.03
CA TYR A 155 0.11 9.94 11.04
C TYR A 155 0.87 8.79 10.39
N SER A 156 1.65 8.06 11.18
CA SER A 156 2.28 6.81 10.74
C SER A 156 1.89 5.68 11.67
N SER A 157 1.57 4.53 11.10
CA SER A 157 1.16 3.34 11.86
C SER A 157 1.67 2.06 11.20
N PHE A 158 1.55 0.95 11.92
CA PHE A 158 1.75 -0.37 11.34
C PHE A 158 0.71 -0.62 10.23
N PHE A 159 1.18 -1.16 9.11
CA PHE A 159 0.35 -1.51 7.98
C PHE A 159 0.79 -2.88 7.49
N LEU A 160 -0.07 -3.89 7.66
CA LEU A 160 0.27 -5.27 7.29
C LEU A 160 0.76 -5.41 5.84
N PRO A 161 0.13 -4.75 4.84
CA PRO A 161 0.65 -4.74 3.48
C PRO A 161 1.99 -3.99 3.35
N GLY A 162 2.23 -2.95 4.16
CA GLY A 162 3.56 -2.33 4.23
C GLY A 162 4.62 -3.29 4.78
N PHE A 163 4.27 -4.05 5.82
CA PHE A 163 5.16 -5.00 6.47
C PHE A 163 5.62 -6.12 5.53
N LEU A 164 4.69 -6.70 4.75
CA LEU A 164 5.02 -7.70 3.73
C LEU A 164 5.97 -7.16 2.65
N ALA A 165 5.99 -5.85 2.44
CA ALA A 165 6.88 -5.17 1.51
C ALA A 165 8.24 -4.77 2.13
N GLY A 166 8.44 -5.04 3.42
CA GLY A 166 9.64 -4.66 4.17
C GLY A 166 9.56 -3.33 4.90
N PHE A 167 8.35 -2.75 5.06
CA PHE A 167 8.15 -1.47 5.75
C PHE A 167 7.37 -1.66 7.06
N LEU A 168 8.02 -1.46 8.20
CA LEU A 168 7.39 -1.60 9.53
C LEU A 168 6.36 -0.51 9.83
N LYS A 169 6.56 0.69 9.27
CA LYS A 169 5.66 1.84 9.43
C LYS A 169 5.33 2.42 8.07
N THR A 170 4.05 2.70 7.88
CA THR A 170 3.51 3.39 6.71
C THR A 170 2.89 4.70 7.16
N SER A 171 3.06 5.76 6.37
CA SER A 171 2.46 7.06 6.62
C SER A 171 1.10 7.14 5.95
N PHE A 172 0.17 7.89 6.55
CA PHE A 172 -1.20 8.01 6.11
C PHE A 172 -1.62 9.48 6.13
N VAL A 173 -2.30 9.90 5.06
CA VAL A 173 -3.18 11.08 5.09
C VAL A 173 -4.61 10.58 5.29
N GLU A 174 -5.17 10.85 6.45
CA GLU A 174 -6.54 10.48 6.82
C GLU A 174 -7.49 11.66 6.64
N ILE A 175 -8.60 11.42 5.95
CA ILE A 175 -9.67 12.37 5.72
C ILE A 175 -10.91 11.87 6.45
N THR A 176 -11.46 12.70 7.33
CA THR A 176 -12.68 12.42 8.08
C THR A 176 -13.81 13.29 7.58
N SER A 177 -14.93 12.67 7.22
CA SER A 177 -16.16 13.36 6.83
C SER A 177 -16.94 13.87 8.06
N LYS A 178 -17.89 14.79 7.83
CA LYS A 178 -18.84 15.26 8.84
C LYS A 178 -19.68 14.14 9.46
N GLU A 179 -19.97 13.10 8.68
CA GLU A 179 -20.74 11.92 9.10
C GLU A 179 -19.90 10.83 9.77
N GLY A 180 -18.57 11.02 9.89
CA GLY A 180 -17.67 10.08 10.56
C GLY A 180 -17.07 9.01 9.63
N THR A 181 -17.37 9.03 8.33
CA THR A 181 -16.66 8.21 7.34
C THR A 181 -15.19 8.60 7.25
N ILE A 182 -14.29 7.61 7.28
CA ILE A 182 -12.84 7.79 7.27
C ILE A 182 -12.26 7.21 5.96
N LEU A 183 -11.46 8.03 5.26
CA LEU A 183 -10.67 7.64 4.10
C LEU A 183 -9.18 7.81 4.43
N LYS A 184 -8.35 6.80 4.14
CA LYS A 184 -6.93 6.82 4.48
C LYS A 184 -6.10 6.64 3.23
N ILE A 185 -5.22 7.58 2.89
CA ILE A 185 -4.29 7.51 1.76
C ILE A 185 -2.93 7.07 2.30
N PRO A 186 -2.52 5.79 2.15
CA PRO A 186 -1.21 5.35 2.58
C PRO A 186 -0.14 5.75 1.58
N PHE A 187 1.05 6.05 2.09
CA PHE A 187 2.25 6.22 1.30
C PHE A 187 3.47 5.81 2.12
N TYR A 188 4.48 5.29 1.44
CA TYR A 188 5.79 5.03 2.02
C TYR A 188 6.78 6.09 1.52
N ALA A 189 7.51 6.68 2.46
CA ALA A 189 8.58 7.62 2.21
C ALA A 189 9.65 7.47 3.29
N LYS A 190 10.88 7.88 2.99
CA LYS A 190 11.90 8.04 4.05
C LYS A 190 11.42 9.09 5.04
N THR A 191 11.77 8.95 6.32
CA THR A 191 11.31 9.83 7.41
C THR A 191 11.49 11.32 7.11
N GLU A 192 12.57 11.69 6.44
CA GLU A 192 12.88 13.07 6.02
C GLU A 192 11.94 13.61 4.92
N GLN A 193 11.43 12.72 4.07
CA GLN A 193 10.57 13.05 2.93
C GLN A 193 9.08 13.00 3.28
N THR A 194 8.71 12.32 4.38
CA THR A 194 7.33 12.17 4.83
C THR A 194 6.61 13.52 4.98
N PRO A 195 7.17 14.56 5.64
CA PRO A 195 6.48 15.84 5.77
C PRO A 195 6.21 16.52 4.42
N SER A 196 7.18 16.48 3.50
CA SER A 196 7.05 17.09 2.17
C SER A 196 5.96 16.43 1.33
N ILE A 197 5.93 15.10 1.29
CA ILE A 197 4.91 14.35 0.54
C ILE A 197 3.52 14.54 1.18
N SER A 198 3.46 14.50 2.52
CA SER A 198 2.20 14.76 3.25
C SER A 198 1.65 16.14 2.91
N GLN A 199 2.50 17.17 2.95
CA GLN A 199 2.09 18.53 2.64
C GLN A 199 1.61 18.65 1.20
N LYS A 200 2.32 18.05 0.24
CA LYS A 200 1.90 18.06 -1.18
C LYS A 200 0.51 17.43 -1.37
N ILE A 201 0.21 16.34 -0.67
CA ILE A 201 -1.13 15.71 -0.71
C ILE A 201 -2.17 16.63 -0.05
N LEU A 202 -1.84 17.24 1.09
CA LEU A 202 -2.75 18.17 1.76
C LEU A 202 -3.02 19.40 0.91
N ASP A 203 -2.01 20.00 0.27
CA ASP A 203 -2.18 21.18 -0.58
C ASP A 203 -3.12 20.88 -1.74
N LEU A 204 -3.01 19.70 -2.37
CA LEU A 204 -3.92 19.25 -3.43
C LEU A 204 -5.36 19.08 -2.93
N ILE A 205 -5.55 18.62 -1.69
CA ILE A 205 -6.86 18.52 -1.05
C ILE A 205 -7.43 19.91 -0.80
N HIS A 206 -6.64 20.82 -0.19
CA HIS A 206 -7.08 22.18 0.13
C HIS A 206 -7.37 23.02 -1.12
N GLN A 207 -6.68 22.79 -2.23
CA GLN A 207 -6.97 23.47 -3.50
C GLN A 207 -8.33 23.09 -4.12
N LYS A 208 -8.89 21.94 -3.73
CA LYS A 208 -10.15 21.42 -4.28
C LYS A 208 -11.34 21.54 -3.31
N MET A 209 -11.08 21.84 -2.04
CA MET A 209 -12.10 22.19 -1.04
C MET A 209 -12.58 23.63 -1.22
#